data_AF-A0A928XKH1-F1
#
_entry.id   AF-A0A928XKH1-F1
#
_cell.length_a   1.000
_cell.length_b   1.000
_cell.length_c   1.000
_cell.angle_alpha   90.00
_cell.angle_beta   90.00
_cell.angle_gamma   90.00
#
_symmetry.space_group_name_H-M   'P 1'
#
loop_
_entity.id
_entity.type
_entity.pdbx_description
1 polymer ?
#
loop_
_entity_poly.entity_id
_entity_poly.type
_entity_poly.pdbx_seq_one_letter_code
_entity_poly.pdbx_strand_id
1 'polypeptide(L)'
;MSGPNSYDYAVVRVVPRVEREEFINVGVILFCRSRRFLKARICLDRQRLALLNPRLNPEEVERHLALIPLICAGGPEAGPIGRLPLADRFHWLVAPRSSIIQTSPVHTGLCTEPDQVLNHLLETMVCPPMESKPESEESGRKLIHPNDT
;
A
#
# COMPACT_ATOMS: atom_id res chain seq x y z
N MET A 1 11.94 -26.88 11.26
CA MET A 1 11.00 -25.75 11.10
C MET A 1 11.84 -24.48 11.02
N SER A 2 11.90 -23.81 9.87
CA SER A 2 12.67 -22.55 9.79
C SER A 2 11.96 -21.48 10.62
N GLY A 3 12.71 -20.86 11.52
CA GLY A 3 12.25 -19.76 12.35
C GLY A 3 11.86 -18.51 11.54
N PRO A 4 11.33 -17.48 12.20
CA PRO A 4 10.88 -16.26 11.54
C PRO A 4 12.00 -15.58 10.76
N ASN A 5 11.67 -15.05 9.58
CA ASN A 5 12.57 -14.33 8.68
C ASN A 5 12.40 -12.83 8.86
N SER A 6 13.50 -12.09 8.94
CA SER A 6 13.44 -10.63 8.89
C SER A 6 13.04 -10.16 7.48
N TYR A 7 12.18 -9.14 7.46
CA TYR A 7 11.82 -8.42 6.25
C TYR A 7 11.88 -6.91 6.52
N ASP A 8 12.14 -6.17 5.45
CA ASP A 8 12.08 -4.72 5.40
C ASP A 8 10.94 -4.30 4.48
N TYR A 9 10.23 -3.23 4.83
CA TYR A 9 9.20 -2.66 3.99
C TYR A 9 9.20 -1.14 4.01
N ALA A 10 8.66 -0.56 2.94
CA ALA A 10 8.36 0.86 2.86
C ALA A 10 6.99 1.06 2.20
N VAL A 11 6.26 2.07 2.67
CA VAL A 11 4.97 2.46 2.10
C VAL A 11 5.22 3.42 0.95
N VAL A 12 4.65 3.13 -0.21
CA VAL A 12 4.66 4.01 -1.38
C VAL A 12 3.61 5.09 -1.17
N ARG A 13 3.99 6.34 -1.38
CA ARG A 13 3.16 7.53 -1.16
C ARG A 13 3.07 8.35 -2.43
N VAL A 14 1.90 8.92 -2.68
CA VAL A 14 1.75 10.03 -3.62
C VAL A 14 1.59 11.30 -2.80
N VAL A 15 2.46 12.28 -3.07
CA VAL A 15 2.49 13.63 -2.52
C VAL A 15 2.02 14.59 -3.64
N PRO A 16 0.71 14.88 -3.75
CA PRO A 16 0.17 15.58 -4.92
C PRO A 16 0.68 17.02 -5.04
N ARG A 17 1.15 17.59 -3.93
CA ARG A 17 1.80 18.89 -3.87
C ARG A 17 2.89 18.87 -2.81
N VAL A 18 4.15 18.87 -3.26
CA VAL A 18 5.33 18.66 -2.40
C VAL A 18 5.43 19.74 -1.31
N GLU A 19 5.10 21.00 -1.61
CA GLU A 19 5.22 22.09 -0.62
C GLU A 19 4.23 22.01 0.54
N ARG A 20 3.16 21.22 0.40
CA ARG A 20 2.15 21.03 1.45
C ARG A 20 2.38 19.78 2.29
N GLU A 21 3.23 18.88 1.82
CA GLU A 21 3.51 17.60 2.46
C GLU A 21 2.26 16.73 2.73
N GLU A 22 1.15 17.00 2.04
CA GLU A 22 -0.04 16.16 2.04
C GLU A 22 0.23 14.93 1.18
N PHE A 23 -0.08 13.74 1.69
CA PHE A 23 0.13 12.50 0.95
C PHE A 23 -0.98 11.48 1.18
N ILE A 24 -1.12 10.58 0.21
CA ILE A 24 -1.87 9.34 0.35
C ILE A 24 -0.92 8.16 0.21
N ASN A 25 -1.12 7.13 1.02
CA ASN A 25 -0.48 5.85 0.81
C ASN A 25 -1.13 5.18 -0.40
N VAL A 26 -0.32 4.61 -1.29
CA VAL A 26 -0.78 4.01 -2.56
C VAL A 26 -0.16 2.64 -2.82
N GLY A 27 0.61 2.10 -1.88
CA GLY A 27 1.22 0.80 -2.06
C GLY A 27 2.26 0.48 -0.99
N VAL A 28 2.82 -0.72 -1.10
CA VAL A 28 3.83 -1.23 -0.20
C VAL A 28 4.88 -1.98 -1.01
N ILE A 29 6.15 -1.78 -0.67
CA ILE A 29 7.28 -2.56 -1.16
C ILE A 29 7.80 -3.39 0.00
N LEU A 30 7.98 -4.69 -0.19
CA LEU A 30 8.51 -5.60 0.84
C LEU A 30 9.70 -6.39 0.29
N PHE A 31 10.77 -6.41 1.08
CA PHE A 31 12.00 -7.15 0.82
C PHE A 31 12.28 -8.13 1.96
N CYS A 32 12.52 -9.39 1.64
CA CYS A 32 12.96 -10.41 2.59
C CYS A 32 14.14 -11.18 1.99
N ARG A 33 15.34 -10.89 2.50
CA ARG A 33 16.60 -11.41 1.98
C ARG A 33 16.69 -12.94 2.05
N SER A 34 16.34 -13.53 3.19
CA SER A 34 16.44 -14.98 3.40
C SER A 34 15.48 -15.77 2.49
N ARG A 35 14.33 -15.18 2.14
CA ARG A 35 13.36 -15.77 1.20
C ARG A 35 13.59 -15.37 -0.26
N ARG A 36 14.65 -14.59 -0.57
CA ARG A 36 14.89 -13.98 -1.90
C ARG A 36 13.65 -13.29 -2.47
N PHE A 37 12.90 -12.63 -1.60
CA PHE A 37 11.62 -12.02 -1.93
C PHE A 37 11.79 -10.51 -2.07
N LEU A 38 11.36 -9.96 -3.20
CA LEU A 38 11.15 -8.53 -3.39
C LEU A 38 9.88 -8.38 -4.22
N LYS A 39 8.85 -7.78 -3.65
CA LYS A 39 7.61 -7.48 -4.38
C LYS A 39 7.02 -6.17 -3.90
N ALA A 40 6.24 -5.56 -4.77
CA ALA A 40 5.38 -4.46 -4.42
C ALA A 40 3.92 -4.80 -4.71
N ARG A 41 3.02 -4.12 -4.03
CA ARG A 41 1.60 -4.02 -4.37
C ARG A 41 1.23 -2.55 -4.39
N ILE A 42 0.52 -2.13 -5.43
CA ILE A 42 0.09 -0.75 -5.65
C ILE A 42 -1.43 -0.74 -5.73
N CYS A 43 -2.05 0.23 -5.06
CA CYS A 43 -3.48 0.53 -5.14
C CYS A 43 -3.62 2.05 -5.05
N LEU A 44 -4.03 2.69 -6.14
CA LEU A 44 -4.30 4.13 -6.17
C LEU A 44 -5.80 4.39 -6.05
N ASP A 45 -6.20 5.07 -5.00
CA ASP A 45 -7.55 5.64 -4.89
C ASP A 45 -7.60 6.98 -5.64
N ARG A 46 -8.18 6.95 -6.85
CA ARG A 46 -8.32 8.13 -7.71
C ARG A 46 -9.20 9.22 -7.08
N GLN A 47 -10.20 8.84 -6.28
CA GLN A 47 -11.10 9.80 -5.65
C GLN A 47 -10.36 10.56 -4.55
N ARG A 48 -9.63 9.85 -3.68
CA ARG A 48 -8.77 10.48 -2.67
C ARG A 48 -7.72 11.40 -3.29
N LEU A 49 -7.09 10.97 -4.40
CA LEU A 49 -6.12 11.79 -5.10
C LEU A 49 -6.74 13.10 -5.62
N ALA A 50 -7.91 13.00 -6.26
CA ALA A 50 -8.63 14.16 -6.79
C ALA A 50 -9.07 15.15 -5.70
N LEU A 51 -9.41 14.66 -4.50
CA LEU A 51 -9.75 15.52 -3.36
C LEU A 51 -8.55 16.34 -2.87
N LEU A 52 -7.34 15.80 -2.91
CA LEU A 52 -6.12 16.53 -2.53
C LEU A 52 -5.63 17.48 -3.63
N ASN A 53 -5.68 17.05 -4.88
CA ASN A 53 -5.26 17.88 -6.02
C ASN A 53 -6.06 17.54 -7.29
N PRO A 54 -7.14 18.28 -7.59
CA PRO A 54 -7.96 18.05 -8.79
C PRO A 54 -7.23 18.25 -10.12
N ARG A 55 -6.06 18.91 -10.12
CA ARG A 55 -5.30 19.20 -11.34
C ARG A 55 -4.28 18.11 -11.68
N LEU A 56 -4.04 17.16 -10.78
CA LEU A 56 -3.10 16.08 -10.99
C LEU A 56 -3.74 14.98 -11.84
N ASN A 57 -3.06 14.58 -12.93
CA ASN A 57 -3.57 13.52 -13.80
C ASN A 57 -3.34 12.14 -13.17
N PRO A 58 -4.41 11.40 -12.78
CA PRO A 58 -4.26 10.10 -12.15
C PRO A 58 -3.62 9.05 -13.08
N GLU A 59 -3.86 9.12 -14.40
CA GLU A 59 -3.32 8.14 -15.35
C GLU A 59 -1.79 8.25 -15.46
N GLU A 60 -1.27 9.48 -15.39
CA GLU A 60 0.17 9.70 -15.35
C GLU A 60 0.79 9.17 -14.06
N VAL A 61 0.12 9.39 -12.93
CA VAL A 61 0.57 8.84 -11.64
C VAL A 61 0.61 7.31 -11.69
N GLU A 62 -0.44 6.67 -12.21
CA GLU A 62 -0.50 5.21 -12.35
C GLU A 62 0.61 4.65 -13.25
N ARG A 63 0.90 5.30 -14.38
CA ARG A 63 2.02 4.91 -15.27
C ARG A 63 3.35 4.91 -14.53
N HIS A 64 3.61 5.94 -13.71
CA HIS A 64 4.83 6.00 -12.92
C HIS A 64 4.84 4.96 -11.79
N LEU A 65 3.70 4.75 -11.10
CA LEU A 65 3.59 3.74 -10.04
C LEU A 65 3.78 2.31 -10.57
N ALA A 66 3.36 2.03 -11.81
CA ALA A 66 3.53 0.71 -12.45
C ALA A 66 5.00 0.30 -12.63
N LEU A 67 5.94 1.25 -12.61
CA LEU A 67 7.37 0.96 -12.67
C LEU A 67 7.87 0.28 -11.38
N ILE A 68 7.24 0.52 -10.24
CA ILE A 68 7.67 -0.04 -8.95
C ILE A 68 7.60 -1.58 -8.95
N PRO A 69 6.44 -2.23 -9.20
CA PRO A 69 6.37 -3.68 -9.27
C PRO A 69 7.22 -4.26 -10.41
N LEU A 70 7.37 -3.53 -11.52
CA LEU A 70 8.24 -3.92 -12.63
C LEU A 70 9.71 -4.00 -12.18
N ILE A 71 10.21 -3.00 -11.45
CA ILE A 71 11.56 -2.99 -10.87
C ILE A 71 11.71 -4.08 -9.82
N CYS A 72 10.69 -4.35 -8.99
CA CYS A 72 10.71 -5.49 -8.07
C CYS A 72 10.84 -6.84 -8.78
N ALA A 73 10.13 -7.05 -9.90
CA ALA A 73 10.25 -8.24 -10.72
C ALA A 73 11.65 -8.34 -11.37
N GLY A 74 12.18 -7.21 -11.84
CA GLY A 74 13.49 -7.11 -12.47
C GLY A 74 13.48 -7.55 -13.92
N GLY A 75 14.66 -7.81 -14.46
CA GLY A 75 14.83 -8.18 -15.86
C GLY A 75 14.97 -6.98 -16.80
N PRO A 76 15.03 -7.22 -18.12
CA PRO A 76 15.35 -6.19 -19.11
C PRO A 76 14.28 -5.10 -19.22
N GLU A 77 13.01 -5.43 -18.99
CA GLU A 77 11.87 -4.48 -19.03
C GLU A 77 11.97 -3.40 -17.95
N ALA A 78 12.63 -3.69 -16.82
CA ALA A 78 12.90 -2.72 -15.76
C ALA A 78 14.16 -1.86 -16.03
N GLY A 79 14.71 -1.92 -17.24
CA GLY A 79 15.90 -1.16 -17.65
C GLY A 79 17.16 -1.54 -16.86
N PRO A 80 18.13 -0.62 -16.73
CA PRO A 80 19.39 -0.87 -16.00
C PRO A 80 19.17 -1.27 -14.54
N ILE A 81 18.16 -0.69 -13.87
CA ILE A 81 17.84 -0.97 -12.47
C ILE A 81 17.35 -2.41 -12.30
N GLY A 82 16.60 -2.93 -13.27
CA GLY A 82 16.12 -4.33 -13.28
C GLY A 82 17.22 -5.39 -13.27
N ARG A 83 18.46 -5.02 -13.64
CA ARG A 83 19.63 -5.91 -13.65
C ARG A 83 20.39 -5.93 -12.32
N LEU A 84 20.05 -5.03 -11.40
CA LEU A 84 20.70 -4.97 -10.10
C LEU A 84 20.27 -6.16 -9.21
N PRO A 85 21.13 -6.58 -8.26
CA PRO A 85 20.75 -7.51 -7.20
C PRO A 85 19.47 -7.07 -6.46
N LEU A 86 18.75 -8.04 -5.88
CA LEU A 86 17.49 -7.80 -5.15
C LEU A 86 17.60 -6.68 -4.09
N ALA A 87 18.66 -6.71 -3.28
CA ALA A 87 18.87 -5.72 -2.23
C ALA A 87 19.11 -4.32 -2.81
N ASP A 88 19.90 -4.21 -3.88
CA ASP A 88 20.22 -2.94 -4.53
C ASP A 88 18.98 -2.34 -5.21
N ARG A 89 18.11 -3.18 -5.79
CA ARG A 89 16.81 -2.75 -6.30
C ARG A 89 15.90 -2.23 -5.19
N PHE A 90 15.86 -2.92 -4.04
CA PHE A 90 15.11 -2.45 -2.89
C PHE A 90 15.63 -1.09 -2.40
N HIS A 91 16.94 -0.95 -2.18
CA HIS A 91 17.54 0.31 -1.74
C HIS A 91 17.33 1.45 -2.73
N TRP A 92 17.39 1.17 -4.03
CA TRP A 92 17.09 2.16 -5.07
C TRP A 92 15.62 2.61 -5.00
N LEU A 93 14.69 1.67 -4.81
CA LEU A 93 13.25 1.95 -4.74
C LEU A 93 12.87 2.79 -3.50
N VAL A 94 13.53 2.58 -2.36
CA VAL A 94 13.23 3.29 -1.10
C VAL A 94 14.10 4.52 -0.85
N ALA A 95 15.00 4.84 -1.78
CA ALA A 95 15.84 6.03 -1.68
C ALA A 95 14.98 7.31 -1.70
N PRO A 96 15.22 8.28 -0.80
CA PRO A 96 14.45 9.53 -0.76
C PRO A 96 14.49 10.27 -2.11
N ARG A 97 13.33 10.73 -2.58
CA ARG A 97 13.20 11.51 -3.81
C ARG A 97 12.31 12.73 -3.62
N SER A 98 12.72 13.88 -4.14
CA SER A 98 11.90 15.11 -4.18
C SER A 98 10.94 15.07 -5.37
N SER A 99 10.11 14.03 -5.45
CA SER A 99 9.10 13.83 -6.50
C SER A 99 7.71 13.62 -5.90
N ILE A 100 6.68 13.67 -6.75
CA ILE A 100 5.30 13.39 -6.32
C ILE A 100 5.09 11.94 -5.87
N ILE A 101 5.94 10.99 -6.28
CA ILE A 101 5.97 9.63 -5.75
C ILE A 101 7.14 9.53 -4.79
N GLN A 102 6.87 9.13 -3.56
CA GLN A 102 7.85 9.00 -2.50
C GLN A 102 7.65 7.69 -1.76
N THR A 103 8.59 7.34 -0.89
CA THR A 103 8.47 6.21 0.03
C THR A 103 8.56 6.70 1.47
N SER A 104 7.92 5.98 2.39
CA SER A 104 8.17 6.14 3.82
C SER A 104 9.63 5.77 4.17
N PRO A 105 10.09 6.11 5.38
CA PRO A 105 11.23 5.41 5.97
C PRO A 105 11.06 3.89 5.92
N VAL A 106 12.18 3.17 5.91
CA VAL A 106 12.18 1.71 5.96
C VAL A 106 11.81 1.24 7.36
N HIS A 107 10.95 0.24 7.42
CA HIS A 107 10.52 -0.43 8.64
C HIS A 107 10.88 -1.90 8.55
N THR A 108 11.22 -2.52 9.69
CA THR A 108 11.64 -3.92 9.76
C THR A 108 10.65 -4.73 10.59
N GLY A 109 10.39 -5.97 10.18
CA GLY A 109 9.58 -6.93 10.92
C GLY A 109 10.07 -8.36 10.78
N LEU A 110 9.30 -9.28 11.36
CA LEU A 110 9.53 -10.73 11.29
C LEU A 110 8.33 -11.41 10.63
N CYS A 111 8.59 -12.34 9.71
CA CYS A 111 7.55 -13.06 8.99
C CYS A 111 7.94 -14.51 8.70
N THR A 112 6.95 -15.38 8.58
CA THR A 112 7.14 -16.69 7.97
C THR A 112 6.89 -16.61 6.47
N GLU A 113 5.79 -15.97 6.07
CA GLU A 113 5.31 -15.87 4.69
C GLU A 113 5.25 -14.40 4.22
N PRO A 114 6.27 -13.91 3.48
CA PRO A 114 6.39 -12.49 3.12
C PRO A 114 5.28 -11.98 2.20
N ASP A 115 4.70 -12.83 1.34
CA ASP A 115 3.61 -12.42 0.44
C ASP A 115 2.31 -12.15 1.23
N GLN A 116 2.03 -12.91 2.30
CA GLN A 116 0.89 -12.67 3.18
C GLN A 116 1.05 -11.36 3.95
N VAL A 117 2.25 -11.10 4.47
CA VAL A 117 2.56 -9.83 5.15
C VAL A 117 2.42 -8.65 4.19
N LEU A 118 2.87 -8.79 2.94
CA LEU A 118 2.70 -7.75 1.92
C LEU A 118 1.22 -7.41 1.66
N ASN A 119 0.35 -8.42 1.57
CA ASN A 119 -1.08 -8.20 1.38
C ASN A 119 -1.70 -7.55 2.62
N HIS A 120 -1.36 -8.03 3.82
CA HIS A 120 -1.83 -7.43 5.07
C HIS A 120 -1.42 -5.96 5.23
N LEU A 121 -0.17 -5.61 4.89
CA LEU A 121 0.31 -4.23 4.91
C LEU A 121 -0.43 -3.36 3.89
N LEU A 122 -0.75 -3.89 2.71
CA LEU A 122 -1.55 -3.17 1.72
C LEU A 122 -2.96 -2.88 2.26
N GLU A 123 -3.63 -3.90 2.81
CA GLU A 123 -4.98 -3.77 3.36
C GLU A 123 -5.06 -2.77 4.52
N THR A 124 -4.07 -2.79 5.41
CA THR A 124 -4.06 -1.97 6.63
C THR A 124 -3.55 -0.55 6.43
N MET A 125 -2.60 -0.34 5.50
CA MET A 125 -1.91 0.94 5.32
C MET A 125 -2.38 1.73 4.11
N VAL A 126 -3.04 1.10 3.14
CA VAL A 126 -3.39 1.70 1.84
C VAL A 126 -4.89 1.67 1.59
N CYS A 127 -5.50 0.49 1.69
CA CYS A 127 -6.93 0.34 1.42
C CYS A 127 -7.77 1.15 2.42
N PRO A 128 -8.92 1.72 1.98
CA PRO A 128 -9.85 2.32 2.91
C PRO A 128 -10.33 1.25 3.90
N PRO A 129 -10.58 1.63 5.18
CA PRO A 129 -11.18 0.71 6.12
C PRO A 129 -12.51 0.22 5.55
N MET A 130 -12.73 -1.09 5.54
CA MET A 130 -14.02 -1.64 5.15
C MET A 130 -15.09 -1.03 6.06
N GLU A 131 -16.13 -0.42 5.48
CA GLU A 131 -17.33 -0.08 6.23
C GLU A 131 -17.86 -1.36 6.87
N SER A 132 -17.86 -1.41 8.21
CA SER A 132 -18.65 -2.39 8.93
C SER A 132 -20.11 -2.14 8.54
N LYS A 133 -20.75 -3.11 7.86
CA LYS A 133 -22.20 -3.05 7.61
C LYS A 133 -22.89 -2.70 8.93
N PRO A 134 -23.83 -1.73 8.96
CA PRO A 134 -24.64 -1.53 10.14
C PRO A 134 -25.36 -2.86 10.43
N GLU A 135 -25.21 -3.34 11.66
CA GLU A 135 -26.03 -4.43 12.19
C GLU A 135 -27.48 -4.02 11.95
N SER A 136 -28.13 -4.76 11.06
CA SER A 136 -29.51 -4.53 10.65
C SER A 136 -30.41 -4.44 11.87
N GLU A 137 -31.11 -3.31 11.98
CA GLU A 137 -32.28 -3.10 12.83
C GLU A 137 -33.27 -4.27 12.66
N GLU A 138 -33.29 -5.19 13.63
CA GLU A 138 -34.43 -6.09 13.80
C GLU A 138 -35.49 -5.34 14.63
N SER A 139 -36.20 -4.45 13.92
CA SER A 139 -37.45 -3.83 14.36
C SER A 139 -38.58 -4.86 14.32
N GLY A 140 -39.29 -5.09 15.43
CA GLY A 140 -40.31 -6.14 15.43
C GLY A 140 -41.29 -6.25 16.60
N ARG A 141 -41.71 -5.14 17.22
CA ARG A 141 -43.01 -4.98 17.93
C ARG A 141 -43.33 -5.94 19.10
N LYS A 142 -43.04 -5.52 20.33
CA LYS A 142 -43.98 -5.74 21.45
C LYS A 142 -45.02 -4.63 21.43
N LEU A 143 -46.17 -4.89 20.80
CA LEU A 143 -47.38 -4.09 20.98
C LEU A 143 -47.86 -4.28 22.42
N ILE A 144 -47.76 -3.22 23.19
CA ILE A 144 -48.44 -3.05 24.48
C ILE A 144 -49.89 -2.73 24.12
N HIS A 145 -50.85 -3.55 24.55
CA HIS A 145 -52.25 -3.13 24.60
C HIS A 145 -52.65 -2.85 26.06
N PRO A 146 -53.37 -1.73 26.31
CA PRO A 146 -53.72 -1.24 27.64
C PRO A 146 -54.88 -2.02 28.27
N ASN A 147 -54.93 -1.97 29.61
CA ASN A 147 -56.08 -2.37 30.44
C ASN A 147 -57.35 -1.62 29.99
N ASP A 148 -58.45 -2.36 29.79
CA ASP A 148 -59.82 -1.84 29.84
C ASP A 148 -60.52 -2.36 31.11
N THR A 149 -60.72 -1.46 32.08
CA THR A 149 -61.92 -1.37 32.93
C THR A 149 -62.37 0.07 32.92
#